data_AF-A0AAD5V7K5-F1
#
_entry.id   AF-A0AAD5V7K5-F1
#
_cell.length_a   1.000
_cell.length_b   1.000
_cell.length_c   1.000
_cell.angle_alpha   90.00
_cell.angle_beta   90.00
_cell.angle_gamma   90.00
#
_symmetry.space_group_name_H-M   'P 1'
#
loop_
_entity.id
_entity.type
_entity.pdbx_description
1 polymer ?
#
loop_
_entity_poly.entity_id
_entity_poly.type
_entity_poly.pdbx_seq_one_letter_code
_entity_poly.pdbx_strand_id
1 'polypeptide(L)'
;MSELPLGKYLASSDKKTRDKAIKSLTSLLSDPSREALPKPDMAKLWKGIFYCEPVSESIVVVHSSSTLGFWMSDKPLVQQALAAEIAEIVLAISSLHASLDFLRGFWEATVREWSGIDRLRSDDPRVPSSLAYHLADIYLEELDKALDGEESPTPAPLSTLLSPFFTLAARTQSNITFQRIQTALFDPLFVALSPPREDEPPTPKRRRLSTPSYNALITNSCSTNPTSEGALEAAPLKKLLLRRMFDIGSESDTRDSNRRKLYAIWRSHVEEDEDTDGKPVDAS
;
A
#
# COMPACT_ATOMS: atom_id res chain seq x y z
N MET A 1 12.18 -27.33 19.23
CA MET A 1 11.61 -26.32 18.32
C MET A 1 10.11 -26.30 18.55
N SER A 2 9.52 -25.17 18.94
CA SER A 2 8.06 -25.04 18.95
C SER A 2 7.57 -25.09 17.51
N GLU A 3 6.60 -25.98 17.26
CA GLU A 3 5.98 -26.19 15.95
C GLU A 3 5.25 -24.91 15.51
N LEU A 4 5.34 -24.56 14.23
CA LEU A 4 4.60 -23.43 13.67
C LEU A 4 3.10 -23.67 13.86
N PRO A 5 2.33 -22.70 14.40
CA PRO A 5 0.90 -22.85 14.50
C PRO A 5 0.31 -23.07 13.11
N LEU A 6 -0.45 -24.17 12.95
CA LEU A 6 -1.01 -24.55 11.65
C LEU A 6 -1.95 -23.45 11.15
N GLY A 7 -1.81 -23.08 9.86
CA GLY A 7 -2.64 -22.05 9.22
C GLY A 7 -4.15 -22.27 9.38
N LYS A 8 -4.60 -23.53 9.46
CA LYS A 8 -5.99 -23.89 9.74
C LYS A 8 -6.51 -23.35 11.08
N TYR A 9 -5.67 -23.23 12.10
CA TYR A 9 -6.06 -22.65 13.39
C TYR A 9 -6.16 -21.14 13.32
N LEU A 10 -5.31 -20.49 12.51
CA LEU A 10 -5.32 -19.05 12.29
C LEU A 10 -6.62 -18.57 11.62
N ALA A 11 -7.21 -19.34 10.69
CA ALA A 11 -8.56 -19.02 10.16
C ALA A 11 -9.68 -19.96 10.60
N SER A 12 -9.57 -20.54 11.80
CA SER A 12 -10.71 -21.23 12.42
C SER A 12 -11.92 -20.29 12.53
N SER A 13 -13.15 -20.78 12.33
CA SER A 13 -14.34 -19.95 12.60
C SER A 13 -14.57 -19.70 14.10
N ASP A 14 -13.99 -20.52 14.97
CA ASP A 14 -14.04 -20.36 16.43
C ASP A 14 -13.02 -19.31 16.90
N LYS A 15 -13.52 -18.26 17.57
CA LYS A 15 -12.68 -17.15 18.04
C LYS A 15 -11.59 -17.62 19.00
N LYS A 16 -11.93 -18.49 19.97
CA LYS A 16 -10.96 -18.96 20.98
C LYS A 16 -9.79 -19.71 20.35
N THR A 17 -10.07 -20.52 19.33
CA THR A 17 -9.05 -21.24 18.55
C THR A 17 -8.15 -20.27 17.80
N ARG A 18 -8.71 -19.26 17.11
CA ARG A 18 -7.92 -18.24 16.42
C ARG A 18 -7.06 -17.42 17.36
N ASP A 19 -7.65 -16.90 18.44
CA ASP A 19 -6.94 -16.09 19.44
C ASP A 19 -5.72 -16.85 19.99
N LYS A 20 -5.87 -18.15 20.26
CA LYS A 20 -4.76 -19.00 20.72
C LYS A 20 -3.69 -19.17 19.65
N ALA A 21 -4.08 -19.35 18.39
CA ALA A 21 -3.15 -19.49 17.27
C ALA A 21 -2.39 -18.19 16.99
N ILE A 22 -3.07 -17.04 16.96
CA ILE A 22 -2.47 -15.72 16.82
C ILE A 22 -1.50 -15.47 17.96
N LYS A 23 -1.92 -15.66 19.22
CA LYS A 23 -1.04 -15.49 20.38
C LYS A 23 0.19 -16.39 20.32
N SER A 24 0.03 -17.64 19.86
CA SER A 24 1.15 -18.56 19.67
C SER A 24 2.10 -18.09 18.57
N LEU A 25 1.57 -17.57 17.46
CA LEU A 25 2.37 -17.05 16.35
C LEU A 25 3.11 -15.77 16.74
N THR A 26 2.43 -14.83 17.37
CA THR A 26 3.03 -13.59 17.88
C THR A 26 4.17 -13.92 18.85
N SER A 27 3.95 -14.80 19.82
CA SER A 27 4.99 -15.22 20.77
C SER A 27 6.17 -15.92 20.10
N LEU A 28 5.93 -16.64 18.99
CA LEU A 28 6.98 -17.32 18.23
C LEU A 28 7.86 -16.32 17.48
N LEU A 29 7.25 -15.29 16.89
CA LEU A 29 7.92 -14.30 16.05
C LEU A 29 8.53 -13.15 16.84
N SER A 30 8.02 -12.84 18.03
CA SER A 30 8.54 -11.76 18.89
C SER A 30 9.69 -12.18 19.80
N ASP A 31 9.99 -13.49 19.89
CA ASP A 31 11.06 -14.04 20.73
C ASP A 31 12.46 -13.58 20.22
N PRO A 32 13.17 -12.71 20.96
CA PRO A 32 14.44 -12.17 20.53
C PRO A 32 15.58 -13.20 20.54
N SER A 33 15.38 -14.35 21.19
CA SER A 33 16.37 -15.44 21.21
C SER A 33 16.36 -16.28 19.93
N ARG A 34 15.37 -16.08 19.06
CA ARG A 34 15.18 -16.84 17.83
C ARG A 34 15.67 -16.08 16.62
N GLU A 35 16.23 -16.84 15.69
CA GLU A 35 16.50 -16.35 14.34
C GLU A 35 15.20 -16.15 13.57
N ALA A 36 15.26 -15.29 12.55
CA ALA A 36 14.16 -15.10 11.61
C ALA A 36 13.76 -16.45 10.98
N LEU A 37 12.46 -16.63 10.73
CA LEU A 37 11.96 -17.85 10.11
C LEU A 37 12.59 -18.03 8.72
N PRO A 38 13.15 -19.23 8.42
CA PRO A 38 13.65 -19.52 7.09
C PRO A 38 12.55 -19.31 6.03
N LYS A 39 12.95 -18.82 4.85
CA LYS A 39 12.04 -18.62 3.70
C LYS A 39 11.05 -19.76 3.44
N PRO A 40 11.43 -21.07 3.42
CA PRO A 40 10.46 -22.14 3.18
C PRO A 40 9.38 -22.23 4.26
N ASP A 41 9.72 -21.95 5.51
CA ASP A 41 8.78 -21.99 6.62
C ASP A 41 7.89 -20.75 6.65
N MET A 42 8.43 -19.57 6.28
CA MET A 42 7.65 -18.37 6.02
C MET A 42 6.63 -18.59 4.90
N ALA A 43 7.04 -19.26 3.80
CA ALA A 43 6.14 -19.59 2.70
C ALA A 43 5.02 -20.55 3.11
N LYS A 44 5.32 -21.57 3.94
CA LYS A 44 4.31 -22.48 4.51
C LYS A 44 3.33 -21.74 5.42
N LEU A 45 3.84 -20.86 6.28
CA LEU A 45 3.04 -20.03 7.19
C LEU A 45 2.02 -19.21 6.39
N TRP A 46 2.50 -18.43 5.42
CA TRP A 46 1.63 -17.58 4.61
C TRP A 46 0.70 -18.36 3.69
N LYS A 47 1.12 -19.52 3.15
CA LYS A 47 0.23 -20.42 2.42
C LYS A 47 -0.91 -20.92 3.32
N GLY A 48 -0.57 -21.30 4.56
CA GLY A 48 -1.53 -21.73 5.57
C GLY A 48 -2.52 -20.64 5.96
N ILE A 49 -2.07 -19.39 6.10
CA ILE A 49 -2.94 -18.22 6.34
C ILE A 49 -3.84 -17.95 5.14
N PHE A 50 -3.30 -18.03 3.93
CA PHE A 50 -4.01 -17.69 2.70
C PHE A 50 -5.15 -18.67 2.39
N TYR A 51 -4.85 -19.98 2.39
CA TYR A 51 -5.81 -21.01 1.98
C TYR A 51 -6.50 -21.74 3.14
N CYS A 52 -5.90 -21.73 4.32
CA CYS A 52 -6.23 -22.68 5.38
C CYS A 52 -6.22 -24.12 4.88
N GLU A 53 -5.14 -24.50 4.20
CA GLU A 53 -4.93 -25.90 3.88
C GLU A 53 -4.75 -26.72 5.17
N PRO A 54 -5.47 -27.84 5.34
CA PRO A 54 -5.03 -28.87 6.26
C PRO A 54 -3.73 -29.46 5.72
N VAL A 55 -2.64 -29.34 6.47
CA VAL A 55 -1.46 -30.18 6.24
C VAL A 55 -1.89 -31.59 6.61
N SER A 56 -2.32 -32.40 5.64
CA SER A 56 -2.50 -33.83 5.86
C SER A 56 -1.24 -34.56 5.38
N GLU A 57 -0.46 -35.09 6.32
CA GLU A 57 0.23 -36.36 6.08
C GLU A 57 -0.86 -37.44 6.03
N SER A 58 -1.52 -37.56 4.89
CA SER A 58 -2.27 -38.72 4.40
C SER A 58 -3.43 -38.24 3.53
N ILE A 59 -3.45 -38.76 2.30
CA ILE A 59 -4.53 -38.62 1.34
C ILE A 59 -5.75 -39.37 1.89
N VAL A 60 -6.77 -38.63 2.33
CA VAL A 60 -8.15 -39.13 2.32
C VAL A 60 -9.04 -37.98 1.85
N VAL A 61 -9.60 -38.15 0.65
CA VAL A 61 -10.60 -37.27 0.07
C VAL A 61 -11.88 -37.45 0.88
N VAL A 62 -12.22 -36.47 1.74
CA VAL A 62 -13.53 -36.38 2.38
C VAL A 62 -14.22 -35.12 1.89
N HIS A 63 -15.27 -35.32 1.11
CA HIS A 63 -16.24 -34.28 0.76
C HIS A 63 -16.99 -33.84 2.03
N SER A 64 -17.23 -32.54 2.16
CA SER A 64 -18.14 -31.87 3.12
C SER A 64 -17.60 -31.56 4.53
N SER A 65 -17.07 -30.35 4.72
CA SER A 65 -17.56 -29.34 5.69
C SER A 65 -16.55 -28.19 5.83
N SER A 66 -16.91 -27.03 5.27
CA SER A 66 -16.59 -25.66 5.71
C SER A 66 -15.45 -25.44 6.71
N THR A 67 -14.24 -25.19 6.20
CA THR A 67 -13.38 -24.13 6.77
C THR A 67 -12.65 -23.50 5.60
N LEU A 68 -13.37 -22.61 4.94
CA LEU A 68 -12.82 -21.75 3.91
C LEU A 68 -11.89 -20.76 4.63
N GLY A 69 -10.60 -20.72 4.27
CA GLY A 69 -9.59 -19.87 4.92
C GLY A 69 -9.89 -18.37 4.83
N PHE A 70 -8.98 -17.49 5.30
CA PHE A 70 -9.22 -16.04 5.35
C PHE A 70 -9.88 -15.49 4.06
N TRP A 71 -9.34 -15.84 2.89
CA TRP A 71 -9.83 -15.38 1.58
C TRP A 71 -11.12 -16.04 1.10
N MET A 72 -11.51 -17.14 1.71
CA MET A 72 -12.66 -17.94 1.29
C MET A 72 -13.80 -17.91 2.34
N SER A 73 -13.55 -17.38 3.54
CA SER A 73 -14.54 -17.26 4.60
C SER A 73 -15.75 -16.46 4.12
N ASP A 74 -16.95 -16.93 4.42
CA ASP A 74 -18.23 -16.31 4.06
C ASP A 74 -18.68 -15.26 5.09
N LYS A 75 -17.86 -14.97 6.11
CA LYS A 75 -18.20 -14.08 7.24
C LYS A 75 -17.34 -12.81 7.23
N PRO A 76 -17.83 -11.69 6.68
CA PRO A 76 -17.05 -10.46 6.51
C PRO A 76 -16.40 -9.93 7.81
N LEU A 77 -17.13 -9.99 8.93
CA LEU A 77 -16.60 -9.53 10.23
C LEU A 77 -15.45 -10.40 10.75
N VAL A 78 -15.48 -11.71 10.46
CA VAL A 78 -14.40 -12.62 10.86
C VAL A 78 -13.15 -12.36 10.01
N GLN A 79 -13.32 -12.07 8.72
CA GLN A 79 -12.23 -11.68 7.84
C GLN A 79 -11.59 -10.38 8.31
N GLN A 80 -12.39 -9.33 8.55
CA GLN A 80 -11.87 -8.04 9.02
C GLN A 80 -11.09 -8.17 10.33
N ALA A 81 -11.64 -8.89 11.32
CA ALA A 81 -10.97 -9.12 12.60
C ALA A 81 -9.64 -9.87 12.43
N LEU A 82 -9.62 -10.92 11.60
CA LEU A 82 -8.39 -11.70 11.35
C LEU A 82 -7.34 -10.88 10.58
N ALA A 83 -7.75 -10.06 9.61
CA ALA A 83 -6.84 -9.18 8.89
C ALA A 83 -6.17 -8.18 9.85
N ALA A 84 -6.95 -7.58 10.75
CA ALA A 84 -6.43 -6.69 11.79
C ALA A 84 -5.46 -7.43 12.73
N GLU A 85 -5.86 -8.60 13.26
CA GLU A 85 -5.02 -9.42 14.14
C GLU A 85 -3.68 -9.82 13.48
N ILE A 86 -3.68 -10.14 12.17
CA ILE A 86 -2.45 -10.47 11.42
C ILE A 86 -1.59 -9.22 11.17
N ALA A 87 -2.20 -8.07 10.86
CA ALA A 87 -1.47 -6.82 10.65
C ALA A 87 -0.72 -6.39 11.92
N GLU A 88 -1.35 -6.54 13.09
CA GLU A 88 -0.74 -6.25 14.39
C GLU A 88 0.49 -7.12 14.72
N ILE A 89 0.60 -8.33 14.15
CA ILE A 89 1.78 -9.19 14.35
C ILE A 89 3.05 -8.48 13.87
N VAL A 90 2.98 -7.71 12.77
CA VAL A 90 4.13 -6.99 12.21
C VAL A 90 4.74 -6.04 13.24
N LEU A 91 3.88 -5.39 14.03
CA LEU A 91 4.26 -4.41 15.06
C LEU A 91 4.74 -5.08 16.35
N ALA A 92 4.29 -6.30 16.63
CA ALA A 92 4.70 -7.06 17.82
C ALA A 92 6.07 -7.75 17.68
N ILE A 93 6.62 -7.85 16.47
CA ILE A 93 7.93 -8.46 16.22
C ILE A 93 9.05 -7.52 16.69
N SER A 94 9.88 -7.99 17.61
CA SER A 94 10.95 -7.20 18.23
C SER A 94 12.12 -6.87 17.29
N SER A 95 12.39 -7.73 16.31
CA SER A 95 13.46 -7.54 15.32
C SER A 95 12.92 -6.91 14.03
N LEU A 96 13.45 -5.73 13.67
CA LEU A 96 13.11 -5.07 12.39
C LEU A 96 13.34 -6.00 11.19
N HIS A 97 14.44 -6.77 11.18
CA HIS A 97 14.73 -7.70 10.09
C HIS A 97 13.68 -8.80 10.00
N ALA A 98 13.29 -9.39 11.13
CA ALA A 98 12.25 -10.43 11.16
C ALA A 98 10.87 -9.86 10.77
N SER A 99 10.55 -8.62 11.18
CA SER A 99 9.31 -7.94 10.80
C SER A 99 9.26 -7.69 9.28
N LEU A 100 10.36 -7.23 8.69
CA LEU A 100 10.48 -7.06 7.25
C LEU A 100 10.43 -8.39 6.48
N ASP A 101 11.00 -9.47 7.02
CA ASP A 101 10.90 -10.80 6.42
C ASP A 101 9.48 -11.37 6.49
N PHE A 102 8.76 -11.11 7.59
CA PHE A 102 7.34 -11.47 7.71
C PHE A 102 6.49 -10.72 6.67
N LEU A 103 6.70 -9.41 6.53
CA LEU A 103 6.05 -8.58 5.51
C LEU A 103 6.43 -9.00 4.08
N ARG A 104 7.68 -9.37 3.84
CA ARG A 104 8.13 -9.92 2.55
C ARG A 104 7.37 -11.21 2.24
N GLY A 105 7.26 -12.12 3.22
CA GLY A 105 6.50 -13.36 3.07
C GLY A 105 5.03 -13.12 2.71
N PHE A 106 4.39 -12.09 3.31
CA PHE A 106 3.03 -11.67 2.96
C PHE A 106 2.93 -11.30 1.48
N TRP A 107 3.83 -10.44 0.98
CA TRP A 107 3.80 -9.98 -0.40
C TRP A 107 4.13 -11.09 -1.39
N GLU A 108 5.12 -11.95 -1.09
CA GLU A 108 5.45 -13.12 -1.91
C GLU A 108 4.26 -14.08 -2.03
N ALA A 109 3.55 -14.34 -0.92
CA ALA A 109 2.35 -15.16 -0.94
C ALA A 109 1.20 -14.47 -1.69
N THR A 110 0.94 -13.20 -1.40
CA THR A 110 -0.14 -12.44 -2.06
C THR A 110 0.04 -12.46 -3.57
N VAL A 111 1.23 -12.11 -4.06
CA VAL A 111 1.53 -12.12 -5.50
C VAL A 111 1.36 -13.52 -6.12
N ARG A 112 1.87 -14.57 -5.45
CA ARG A 112 1.79 -15.95 -5.94
C ARG A 112 0.35 -16.43 -6.11
N GLU A 113 -0.52 -16.05 -5.18
CA GLU A 113 -1.88 -16.60 -5.11
C GLU A 113 -2.95 -15.68 -5.73
N TRP A 114 -2.61 -14.41 -6.01
CA TRP A 114 -3.58 -13.39 -6.44
C TRP A 114 -4.32 -13.76 -7.74
N SER A 115 -3.66 -14.42 -8.69
CA SER A 115 -4.31 -14.88 -9.93
C SER A 115 -5.41 -15.92 -9.70
N GLY A 116 -5.36 -16.66 -8.58
CA GLY A 116 -6.41 -17.59 -8.18
C GLY A 116 -7.68 -16.89 -7.67
N ILE A 117 -7.52 -15.68 -7.13
CA ILE A 117 -8.60 -14.80 -6.67
C ILE A 117 -9.15 -13.98 -7.84
N ASP A 118 -8.30 -13.23 -8.53
CA ASP A 118 -8.70 -12.38 -9.66
C ASP A 118 -8.64 -13.14 -10.99
N ARG A 119 -9.65 -14.00 -11.20
CA ARG A 119 -9.78 -14.83 -12.39
C ARG A 119 -10.02 -14.04 -13.69
N LEU A 120 -10.30 -12.73 -13.61
CA LEU A 120 -10.77 -11.94 -14.75
C LEU A 120 -9.70 -11.03 -15.36
N ARG A 121 -8.52 -10.87 -14.75
CA ARG A 121 -7.51 -9.87 -15.17
C ARG A 121 -6.03 -10.29 -15.04
N SER A 122 -5.73 -11.59 -15.12
CA SER A 122 -4.36 -12.08 -14.95
C SER A 122 -3.60 -12.18 -16.29
N ASP A 123 -3.10 -11.05 -16.80
CA ASP A 123 -2.29 -11.02 -18.03
C ASP A 123 -0.78 -11.25 -17.77
N ASP A 124 -0.26 -10.88 -16.58
CA ASP A 124 1.09 -11.25 -16.11
C ASP A 124 0.98 -11.91 -14.72
N PRO A 125 1.34 -13.21 -14.60
CA PRO A 125 1.25 -13.93 -13.33
C PRO A 125 2.29 -13.47 -12.29
N ARG A 126 3.31 -12.68 -12.68
CA ARG A 126 4.37 -12.26 -11.75
C ARG A 126 3.98 -11.11 -10.85
N VAL A 127 3.12 -10.19 -11.29
CA VAL A 127 2.44 -9.18 -10.46
C VAL A 127 1.14 -8.80 -11.18
N PRO A 128 -0.03 -9.32 -10.76
CA PRO A 128 -1.29 -9.00 -11.42
C PRO A 128 -1.59 -7.49 -11.34
N SER A 129 -1.94 -6.88 -12.47
CA SER A 129 -2.16 -5.43 -12.54
C SER A 129 -3.25 -4.94 -11.58
N SER A 130 -4.25 -5.78 -11.32
CA SER A 130 -5.32 -5.56 -10.33
C SER A 130 -4.81 -5.29 -8.91
N LEU A 131 -3.71 -5.95 -8.50
CA LEU A 131 -3.13 -5.74 -7.18
C LEU A 131 -2.50 -4.36 -7.09
N ALA A 132 -1.79 -3.94 -8.14
CA ALA A 132 -1.26 -2.57 -8.22
C ALA A 132 -2.37 -1.52 -8.25
N TYR A 133 -3.52 -1.81 -8.87
CA TYR A 133 -4.67 -0.90 -8.86
C TYR A 133 -5.25 -0.76 -7.46
N HIS A 134 -5.46 -1.89 -6.78
CA HIS A 134 -5.96 -1.86 -5.41
C HIS A 134 -5.04 -1.09 -4.47
N LEU A 135 -3.72 -1.33 -4.58
CA LEU A 135 -2.74 -0.57 -3.82
C LEU A 135 -2.83 0.93 -4.12
N ALA A 136 -2.87 1.32 -5.39
CA ALA A 136 -3.01 2.74 -5.75
C ALA A 136 -4.31 3.37 -5.21
N ASP A 137 -5.42 2.62 -5.19
CA ASP A 137 -6.73 3.10 -4.72
C ASP A 137 -6.75 3.40 -3.21
N ILE A 138 -5.94 2.68 -2.41
CA ILE A 138 -5.92 2.85 -0.94
C ILE A 138 -4.66 3.57 -0.42
N TYR A 139 -3.62 3.73 -1.24
CA TYR A 139 -2.28 4.11 -0.77
C TYR A 139 -2.25 5.42 0.01
N LEU A 140 -2.86 6.48 -0.53
CA LEU A 140 -2.85 7.80 0.11
C LEU A 140 -3.67 7.81 1.40
N GLU A 141 -4.79 7.09 1.42
CA GLU A 141 -5.65 7.00 2.62
C GLU A 141 -4.93 6.26 3.75
N GLU A 142 -4.31 5.13 3.47
CA GLU A 142 -3.57 4.35 4.48
C GLU A 142 -2.27 5.04 4.90
N LEU A 143 -1.59 5.76 3.99
CA LEU A 143 -0.43 6.56 4.34
C LEU A 143 -0.81 7.72 5.26
N ASP A 144 -1.90 8.44 4.98
CA ASP A 144 -2.39 9.53 5.84
C ASP A 144 -2.75 9.01 7.24
N LYS A 145 -3.49 7.89 7.34
CA LYS A 145 -3.81 7.24 8.61
C LYS A 145 -2.57 6.83 9.40
N ALA A 146 -1.56 6.30 8.72
CA ALA A 146 -0.30 5.90 9.35
C ALA A 146 0.49 7.10 9.90
N LEU A 147 0.30 8.29 9.32
CA LEU A 147 0.98 9.53 9.73
C LEU A 147 0.23 10.34 10.79
N ASP A 148 -1.05 10.07 10.99
CA ASP A 148 -1.90 10.71 12.01
C ASP A 148 -1.62 10.17 13.43
N GLY A 149 -0.82 9.11 13.56
CA GLY A 149 -0.46 8.52 14.86
C GLY A 149 0.54 9.39 15.65
N GLU A 150 0.31 9.54 16.96
CA GLU A 150 1.18 10.28 17.89
C GLU A 150 2.61 9.71 18.02
N GLU A 151 2.86 8.52 17.48
CA GLU A 151 4.09 7.76 17.67
C GLU A 151 5.18 7.99 16.60
N SER A 152 4.95 8.79 15.54
CA SER A 152 5.96 9.01 14.50
C SER A 152 6.92 10.15 14.89
N PRO A 153 8.18 9.86 15.31
CA PRO A 153 9.12 10.90 15.74
C PRO A 153 9.71 11.69 14.56
N THR A 154 9.55 11.20 13.33
CA THR A 154 10.15 11.77 12.13
C THR A 154 9.15 11.85 10.97
N PRO A 155 9.27 12.85 10.10
CA PRO A 155 8.37 13.01 8.95
C PRO A 155 8.53 11.88 7.92
N ALA A 156 7.49 11.59 7.15
CA ALA A 156 7.52 10.56 6.11
C ALA A 156 8.36 10.99 4.89
N PRO A 157 9.29 10.16 4.39
CA PRO A 157 10.07 10.47 3.18
C PRO A 157 9.23 10.21 1.92
N LEU A 158 8.39 11.18 1.55
CA LEU A 158 7.33 10.99 0.56
C LEU A 158 7.86 10.67 -0.84
N SER A 159 9.02 11.22 -1.24
CA SER A 159 9.63 10.88 -2.54
C SER A 159 10.06 9.43 -2.62
N THR A 160 10.54 8.86 -1.50
CA THR A 160 10.95 7.46 -1.39
C THR A 160 9.72 6.55 -1.44
N LEU A 161 8.69 6.89 -0.67
CA LEU A 161 7.44 6.13 -0.58
C LEU A 161 6.69 6.08 -1.92
N LEU A 162 6.69 7.19 -2.68
CA LEU A 162 6.01 7.29 -3.97
C LEU A 162 6.83 6.81 -5.18
N SER A 163 8.14 6.61 -5.02
CA SER A 163 9.04 6.20 -6.12
C SER A 163 8.57 4.95 -6.88
N PRO A 164 8.02 3.89 -6.25
CA PRO A 164 7.51 2.72 -6.96
C PRO A 164 6.38 3.06 -7.94
N PHE A 165 5.49 3.99 -7.59
CA PHE A 165 4.37 4.40 -8.45
C PHE A 165 4.83 5.25 -9.63
N PHE A 166 5.78 6.18 -9.41
CA PHE A 166 6.39 6.92 -10.52
C PHE A 166 7.11 5.97 -11.49
N THR A 167 7.87 5.01 -10.96
CA THR A 167 8.58 4.01 -11.78
C THR A 167 7.61 3.13 -12.57
N LEU A 168 6.52 2.67 -11.92
CA LEU A 168 5.49 1.88 -12.57
C LEU A 168 4.77 2.67 -13.67
N ALA A 169 4.41 3.93 -13.41
CA ALA A 169 3.80 4.81 -14.41
C ALA A 169 4.74 5.06 -15.60
N ALA A 170 6.04 5.23 -15.36
CA ALA A 170 7.03 5.43 -16.41
C ALA A 170 7.19 4.20 -17.31
N ARG A 171 7.17 2.99 -16.75
CA ARG A 171 7.55 1.75 -17.44
C ARG A 171 6.39 0.86 -17.87
N THR A 172 5.18 1.07 -17.35
CA THR A 172 4.02 0.22 -17.68
C THR A 172 3.66 0.27 -19.17
N GLN A 173 3.31 -0.89 -19.73
CA GLN A 173 2.80 -1.00 -21.10
C GLN A 173 1.27 -0.81 -21.17
N SER A 174 0.59 -0.91 -20.03
CA SER A 174 -0.86 -0.82 -19.93
C SER A 174 -1.31 0.62 -19.72
N ASN A 175 -2.07 1.15 -20.69
CA ASN A 175 -2.66 2.47 -20.56
C ASN A 175 -3.64 2.55 -19.38
N ILE A 176 -4.36 1.47 -19.12
CA ILE A 176 -5.27 1.36 -17.96
C ILE A 176 -4.47 1.49 -16.66
N THR A 177 -3.31 0.84 -16.54
CA THR A 177 -2.46 0.96 -15.35
C THR A 177 -1.99 2.39 -15.15
N PHE A 178 -1.52 3.05 -16.22
CA PHE A 178 -1.12 4.46 -16.15
C PHE A 178 -2.30 5.33 -15.66
N GLN A 179 -3.46 5.20 -16.30
CA GLN A 179 -4.67 5.97 -15.96
C GLN A 179 -5.07 5.73 -14.50
N ARG A 180 -5.01 4.49 -14.01
CA ARG A 180 -5.34 4.17 -12.62
C ARG A 180 -4.39 4.86 -11.65
N ILE A 181 -3.08 4.73 -11.83
CA ILE A 181 -2.09 5.40 -10.98
C ILE A 181 -2.29 6.93 -11.00
N GLN A 182 -2.54 7.50 -12.18
CA GLN A 182 -2.80 8.91 -12.30
C GLN A 182 -4.05 9.32 -11.49
N THR A 183 -5.20 8.70 -11.74
CA THR A 183 -6.48 9.12 -11.14
C THR A 183 -6.64 8.76 -9.67
N ALA A 184 -5.99 7.69 -9.20
CA ALA A 184 -6.11 7.20 -7.83
C ALA A 184 -5.03 7.76 -6.91
N LEU A 185 -3.88 8.17 -7.46
CA LEU A 185 -2.73 8.58 -6.68
C LEU A 185 -2.20 9.95 -7.07
N PHE A 186 -1.78 10.18 -8.32
CA PHE A 186 -1.11 11.44 -8.67
C PHE A 186 -2.05 12.65 -8.61
N ASP A 187 -3.22 12.57 -9.24
CA ASP A 187 -4.20 13.66 -9.27
C ASP A 187 -4.65 14.05 -7.84
N PRO A 188 -5.13 13.13 -6.97
CA PRO A 188 -5.54 13.50 -5.61
C PRO A 188 -4.38 14.02 -4.75
N LEU A 189 -3.16 13.49 -4.92
CA LEU A 189 -1.97 13.94 -4.20
C LEU A 189 -1.62 15.39 -4.55
N PHE A 190 -1.50 15.72 -5.85
CA PHE A 190 -1.12 17.08 -6.25
C PHE A 190 -2.23 18.09 -6.00
N VAL A 191 -3.50 17.68 -6.05
CA VAL A 191 -4.63 18.51 -5.61
C VAL A 191 -4.51 18.83 -4.13
N ALA A 192 -4.21 17.83 -3.28
CA ALA A 192 -4.08 18.03 -1.84
C ALA A 192 -2.86 18.87 -1.44
N LEU A 193 -1.78 18.82 -2.22
CA LEU A 193 -0.59 19.66 -2.02
C LEU A 193 -0.70 21.06 -2.65
N SER A 194 -1.78 21.35 -3.37
CA SER A 194 -2.03 22.67 -3.95
C SER A 194 -2.75 23.58 -2.94
N PRO A 195 -2.56 24.91 -3.02
CA PRO A 195 -3.27 25.83 -2.16
C PRO A 195 -4.80 25.71 -2.35
N PRO A 196 -5.61 25.92 -1.29
CA PRO A 196 -7.06 25.95 -1.42
C PRO A 196 -7.48 27.00 -2.44
N ARG A 197 -8.27 26.61 -3.44
CA ARG A 197 -8.85 27.56 -4.42
C ARG A 197 -9.97 28.36 -3.73
N GLU A 198 -9.81 29.68 -3.58
CA GLU A 198 -10.82 30.54 -2.94
C GLU A 198 -12.09 30.72 -3.81
N ASP A 199 -12.05 30.41 -5.11
CA ASP A 199 -13.07 30.84 -6.10
C ASP A 199 -13.88 29.71 -6.79
N GLU A 200 -13.79 28.44 -6.37
CA GLU A 200 -14.54 27.37 -7.07
C GLU A 200 -15.95 27.16 -6.48
N PRO A 201 -17.04 27.46 -7.22
CA PRO A 201 -18.39 27.10 -6.79
C PRO A 201 -18.50 25.56 -6.68
N PRO A 202 -19.26 25.02 -5.71
CA PRO A 202 -19.31 23.58 -5.47
C PRO A 202 -19.80 22.85 -6.73
N THR A 203 -18.90 22.18 -7.43
CA THR A 203 -19.25 21.41 -8.63
C THR A 203 -20.24 20.30 -8.30
N PRO A 204 -21.41 20.24 -8.96
CA PRO A 204 -22.35 19.16 -8.74
C PRO A 204 -21.96 17.99 -9.64
N LYS A 205 -21.22 17.00 -9.14
CA LYS A 205 -21.34 15.60 -9.62
C LYS A 205 -20.55 14.58 -8.81
N ARG A 206 -21.28 13.48 -8.55
CA ARG A 206 -21.00 12.30 -7.73
C ARG A 206 -20.99 12.57 -6.23
N ARG A 207 -21.86 11.84 -5.53
CA ARG A 207 -21.85 11.59 -4.09
C ARG A 207 -20.51 10.93 -3.74
N ARG A 208 -19.41 11.69 -3.79
CA ARG A 208 -18.13 11.32 -3.20
C ARG A 208 -18.40 11.38 -1.69
N LEU A 209 -18.11 10.28 -0.98
CA LEU A 209 -17.70 10.43 0.41
C LEU A 209 -16.64 11.54 0.43
N SER A 210 -16.71 12.45 1.41
CA SER A 210 -15.79 13.58 1.60
C SER A 210 -14.44 13.38 0.91
N THR A 211 -14.06 14.25 -0.02
CA THR A 211 -12.69 14.21 -0.58
C THR A 211 -11.72 14.18 0.60
N PRO A 212 -10.88 13.14 0.74
CA PRO A 212 -9.95 13.07 1.86
C PRO A 212 -9.02 14.28 1.80
N SER A 213 -8.82 14.97 2.93
CA SER A 213 -7.99 16.17 2.98
C SER A 213 -6.49 15.86 3.16
N TYR A 214 -6.14 14.59 3.41
CA TYR A 214 -4.76 14.10 3.60
C TYR A 214 -3.92 14.98 4.53
N ASN A 215 -4.52 15.42 5.65
CA ASN A 215 -3.93 16.43 6.52
C ASN A 215 -2.60 15.97 7.13
N ALA A 216 -2.55 14.73 7.63
CA ALA A 216 -1.36 14.20 8.28
C ALA A 216 -0.24 13.96 7.26
N LEU A 217 -0.59 13.51 6.05
CA LEU A 217 0.35 13.39 4.94
C LEU A 217 0.96 14.75 4.59
N ILE A 218 0.16 15.81 4.54
CA ILE A 218 0.65 17.17 4.20
C ILE A 218 1.55 17.72 5.32
N THR A 219 1.17 17.55 6.58
CA THR A 219 1.86 18.18 7.72
C THR A 219 3.06 17.38 8.23
N ASN A 220 3.11 16.07 7.97
CA ASN A 220 4.11 15.15 8.52
C ASN A 220 4.92 14.45 7.42
N SER A 221 5.31 15.18 6.36
CA SER A 221 6.13 14.65 5.26
C SER A 221 7.37 15.48 4.98
N CYS A 222 8.44 14.79 4.59
CA CYS A 222 9.70 15.35 4.08
C CYS A 222 9.99 14.80 2.67
N SER A 223 11.13 15.18 2.09
CA SER A 223 11.52 14.76 0.75
C SER A 223 12.01 13.31 0.74
N THR A 224 13.16 13.04 1.36
CA THR A 224 13.85 11.74 1.24
C THR A 224 14.51 11.25 2.52
N ASN A 225 15.12 12.15 3.30
CA ASN A 225 15.86 11.77 4.50
C ASN A 225 15.20 12.31 5.77
N PRO A 226 14.41 11.49 6.48
CA PRO A 226 13.64 11.93 7.63
C PRO A 226 14.49 12.22 8.88
N THR A 227 15.76 11.81 8.88
CA THR A 227 16.69 12.05 10.00
C THR A 227 17.37 13.41 9.93
N SER A 228 17.47 14.00 8.74
CA SER A 228 18.09 15.31 8.51
C SER A 228 17.09 16.38 8.09
N GLU A 229 15.97 15.98 7.52
CA GLU A 229 14.92 16.89 7.04
C GLU A 229 13.79 16.97 8.08
N GLY A 230 13.31 18.19 8.35
CA GLY A 230 12.04 18.40 9.04
C GLY A 230 10.86 18.20 8.10
N ALA A 231 9.63 18.27 8.64
CA ALA A 231 8.44 18.33 7.81
C ALA A 231 8.49 19.57 6.89
N LEU A 232 8.07 19.39 5.64
CA LEU A 232 8.04 20.43 4.62
C LEU A 232 6.61 20.92 4.42
N GLU A 233 6.47 22.21 4.15
CA GLU A 233 5.20 22.78 3.71
C GLU A 233 4.73 22.16 2.38
N ALA A 234 3.41 22.22 2.15
CA ALA A 234 2.75 21.58 1.00
C ALA A 234 3.35 22.00 -0.36
N ALA A 235 3.59 23.30 -0.57
CA ALA A 235 4.08 23.81 -1.86
C ALA A 235 5.53 23.37 -2.18
N PRO A 236 6.52 23.50 -1.27
CA PRO A 236 7.83 22.89 -1.46
C PRO A 236 7.77 21.37 -1.73
N LEU A 237 6.91 20.64 -1.01
CA LEU A 237 6.74 19.20 -1.18
C LEU A 237 6.16 18.86 -2.57
N LYS A 238 5.14 19.60 -3.03
CA LYS A 238 4.57 19.52 -4.39
C LYS A 238 5.67 19.68 -5.44
N LYS A 239 6.47 20.75 -5.33
CA LYS A 239 7.54 21.08 -6.28
C LYS A 239 8.60 19.97 -6.34
N LEU A 240 8.98 19.41 -5.20
CA LEU A 240 9.95 18.30 -5.10
C LEU A 240 9.42 17.03 -5.79
N LEU A 241 8.16 16.67 -5.56
CA LEU A 241 7.55 15.50 -6.17
C LEU A 241 7.33 15.66 -7.68
N LEU A 242 6.92 16.86 -8.12
CA LEU A 242 6.83 17.21 -9.54
C LEU A 242 8.21 17.12 -10.21
N ARG A 243 9.26 17.60 -9.53
CA ARG A 243 10.64 17.44 -10.02
C ARG A 243 11.03 15.98 -10.13
N ARG A 244 10.72 15.15 -9.13
CA ARG A 244 10.99 13.71 -9.16
C ARG A 244 10.26 13.01 -10.31
N MET A 245 9.00 13.38 -10.57
CA MET A 245 8.24 12.89 -11.72
C MET A 245 8.91 13.30 -13.04
N PHE A 246 9.39 14.54 -13.16
CA PHE A 246 10.11 15.00 -14.35
C PHE A 246 11.41 14.21 -14.56
N ASP A 247 12.20 14.03 -13.51
CA ASP A 247 13.48 13.31 -13.58
C ASP A 247 13.26 11.85 -14.02
N ILE A 248 12.28 11.15 -13.44
CA ILE A 248 11.90 9.79 -13.87
C ILE A 248 11.41 9.81 -15.32
N GLY A 249 10.59 10.82 -15.67
CA GLY A 249 10.17 11.06 -17.05
C GLY A 249 11.34 11.22 -18.02
N SER A 250 12.52 11.68 -17.57
CA SER A 250 13.71 11.88 -18.39
C SER A 250 14.59 10.64 -18.56
N GLU A 251 14.41 9.61 -17.72
CA GLU A 251 15.19 8.37 -17.76
C GLU A 251 15.11 7.67 -19.12
N SER A 252 16.18 6.95 -19.49
CA SER A 252 16.28 6.25 -20.77
C SER A 252 15.36 5.04 -20.88
N ASP A 253 14.99 4.44 -19.75
CA ASP A 253 14.08 3.28 -19.70
C ASP A 253 12.60 3.67 -19.57
N THR A 254 12.29 4.96 -19.50
CA THR A 254 10.92 5.49 -19.55
C THR A 254 10.36 5.38 -20.96
N ARG A 255 9.17 4.77 -21.07
CA ARG A 255 8.48 4.60 -22.36
C ARG A 255 8.07 5.95 -22.94
N ASP A 256 8.29 6.18 -24.23
CA ASP A 256 7.98 7.45 -24.89
C ASP A 256 6.51 7.89 -24.73
N SER A 257 5.57 6.95 -24.81
CA SER A 257 4.15 7.22 -24.61
C SER A 257 3.86 7.72 -23.19
N ASN A 258 4.57 7.19 -22.19
CA ASN A 258 4.36 7.52 -20.78
C ASN A 258 5.13 8.79 -20.41
N ARG A 259 6.32 9.01 -20.98
CA ARG A 259 7.07 10.26 -20.89
C ARG A 259 6.20 11.47 -21.22
N ARG A 260 5.50 11.41 -22.36
CA ARG A 260 4.56 12.47 -22.78
C ARG A 260 3.45 12.72 -21.75
N LYS A 261 2.93 11.66 -21.11
CA LYS A 261 1.87 11.78 -20.10
C LYS A 261 2.40 12.33 -18.78
N LEU A 262 3.56 11.86 -18.29
CA LEU A 262 4.21 12.39 -17.10
C LEU A 262 4.54 13.88 -17.26
N TYR A 263 5.07 14.29 -18.42
CA TYR A 263 5.30 15.69 -18.73
C TYR A 263 4.03 16.51 -18.94
N ALA A 264 2.90 15.88 -19.25
CA ALA A 264 1.61 16.58 -19.28
C ALA A 264 1.14 16.89 -17.85
N ILE A 265 1.21 15.92 -16.93
CA ILE A 265 0.88 16.11 -15.51
C ILE A 265 1.81 17.15 -14.88
N TRP A 266 3.11 17.05 -15.15
CA TRP A 266 4.09 18.00 -14.63
C TRP A 266 3.78 19.43 -15.10
N ARG A 267 3.54 19.64 -16.41
CA ARG A 267 3.23 20.98 -16.94
C ARG A 267 1.94 21.56 -16.38
N SER A 268 0.87 20.76 -16.28
CA SER A 268 -0.42 21.27 -15.80
C SER A 268 -0.32 21.84 -14.38
N HIS A 269 0.49 21.23 -13.52
CA HIS A 269 0.65 21.72 -12.15
C HIS A 269 1.66 22.85 -11.98
N VAL A 270 2.65 22.95 -12.89
CA VAL A 270 3.59 24.10 -12.89
C VAL A 270 2.91 25.36 -13.42
N GLU A 271 2.12 25.25 -14.50
CA GLU A 271 1.33 26.35 -15.05
C GLU A 271 0.30 26.86 -14.01
N GLU A 272 -0.37 25.95 -13.29
CA GLU A 272 -1.28 26.31 -12.18
C GLU A 272 -0.60 27.12 -11.07
N ASP A 273 0.64 26.78 -10.71
CA ASP A 273 1.38 27.49 -9.66
C ASP A 273 1.81 28.90 -10.13
N GLU A 274 2.20 29.05 -11.40
CA GLU A 274 2.57 30.35 -12.00
C GLU A 274 1.38 31.32 -12.10
N ASP A 275 0.19 30.82 -12.44
CA ASP A 275 -1.04 31.63 -12.50
C ASP A 275 -1.47 32.13 -11.10
N THR A 276 -1.16 31.38 -10.03
CA THR A 276 -1.48 31.79 -8.65
C THR A 276 -0.49 32.79 -8.04
N ASP A 277 0.77 32.83 -8.50
CA ASP A 277 1.79 33.78 -8.01
C ASP A 277 1.74 35.14 -8.74
N GLY A 278 1.00 35.19 -9.86
CA GLY A 278 0.73 36.41 -10.63
C GLY A 278 -0.28 37.35 -9.96
N LYS A 279 0.12 38.03 -8.87
CA LYS A 279 -0.64 39.22 -8.40
C LYS A 279 -0.65 40.31 -9.49
N PRO A 280 -1.76 41.05 -9.66
CA PRO A 280 -1.82 42.13 -10.64
C PRO A 280 -0.80 43.20 -10.26
N VAL A 281 0.06 43.55 -11.20
CA VAL A 281 0.87 44.77 -11.12
C VAL A 281 -0.13 45.92 -11.06
N ASP A 282 -0.21 46.60 -9.91
CA ASP A 282 -0.96 47.84 -9.76
C ASP A 282 -0.54 48.81 -10.87
N ALA A 283 -1.41 48.98 -11.86
CA ALA A 283 -1.31 50.07 -12.80
C ALA A 283 -1.71 51.34 -12.02
N SER A 284 -0.71 52.16 -11.74
CA SER A 284 -0.83 53.48 -11.12
C SER A 284 -1.82 54.40 -11.83
#